data_AF-A0A2T4WKM4-F1
#
_entry.id   AF-A0A2T4WKM4-F1
#
_cell.length_a   1.000
_cell.length_b   1.000
_cell.length_c   1.000
_cell.angle_alpha   90.00
_cell.angle_beta   90.00
_cell.angle_gamma   90.00
#
_symmetry.space_group_name_H-M   'P 1'
#
loop_
_entity.id
_entity.type
_entity.pdbx_description
1 polymer ?
#
loop_
_entity_poly.entity_id
_entity_poly.type
_entity_poly.pdbx_seq_one_letter_code
_entity_poly.pdbx_strand_id
1 'polypeptide(L)'
;MFLVGAGFEKGFGFQFKSLNANETSAINGQNLRESLVIKDANGTEANQNSAAVIAFDNVYHVIPASGSSFINTVPGQSTMAPVTLSNTINFSTPQSLANVGLPPYNAFIFANATRGREIHLAGNAPTKVADANLFGTDADATDLGNEYYYKTSSGLP
;
A
#
# COMPACT_ATOMS: atom_id res chain seq x y z
N MET A 1 15.86 8.92 -5.66
CA MET A 1 16.57 7.88 -4.89
C MET A 1 15.54 7.19 -4.01
N PHE A 2 15.41 5.86 -4.09
CA PHE A 2 14.49 5.07 -3.25
C PHE A 2 15.24 4.54 -2.02
N LEU A 3 14.61 4.60 -0.85
CA LEU A 3 15.21 4.31 0.44
C LEU A 3 14.30 3.38 1.25
N VAL A 4 14.88 2.40 1.96
CA VAL A 4 14.18 1.60 2.97
C VAL A 4 14.89 1.78 4.31
N GLY A 5 14.30 2.61 5.16
CA GLY A 5 14.90 3.05 6.44
C GLY A 5 14.47 2.26 7.68
N ALA A 6 13.73 1.15 7.52
CA ALA A 6 13.39 0.27 8.64
C ALA A 6 13.65 -1.18 8.25
N GLY A 7 14.10 -1.99 9.22
CA GLY A 7 14.47 -3.39 9.00
C GLY A 7 13.33 -4.40 8.95
N PHE A 8 12.07 -3.93 8.98
CA PHE A 8 10.90 -4.78 8.89
C PHE A 8 10.50 -5.02 7.44
N GLU A 9 9.91 -6.18 7.18
CA GLU A 9 9.23 -6.46 5.92
C GLU A 9 8.10 -5.45 5.71
N LYS A 10 8.05 -4.87 4.50
CA LYS A 10 7.02 -3.92 4.12
C LYS A 10 6.45 -4.26 2.76
N GLY A 11 5.14 -4.23 2.66
CA GLY A 11 4.45 -4.20 1.39
C GLY A 11 4.00 -2.79 1.01
N PHE A 12 3.67 -2.63 -0.26
CA PHE A 12 3.16 -1.39 -0.81
C PHE A 12 1.93 -1.68 -1.67
N GLY A 13 0.90 -0.85 -1.49
CA GLY A 13 -0.31 -0.90 -2.26
C GLY A 13 -0.94 0.46 -2.47
N PHE A 14 -1.98 0.48 -3.28
CA PHE A 14 -2.81 1.64 -3.47
C PHE A 14 -4.26 1.23 -3.72
N GLN A 15 -5.19 2.08 -3.26
CA GLN A 15 -6.62 1.90 -3.45
C GLN A 15 -7.19 3.03 -4.30
N PHE A 16 -8.07 2.67 -5.23
CA PHE A 16 -8.84 3.64 -6.00
C PHE A 16 -10.00 4.16 -5.15
N LYS A 17 -10.30 5.46 -5.26
CA LYS A 17 -11.35 6.08 -4.43
C LYS A 17 -12.75 5.57 -4.76
N SER A 18 -13.07 5.44 -6.05
CA SER A 18 -14.43 5.17 -6.52
C SER A 18 -14.55 3.92 -7.42
N LEU A 19 -13.43 3.36 -7.87
CA LEU A 19 -13.43 2.15 -8.69
C LEU A 19 -13.70 0.92 -7.82
N ASN A 20 -14.75 0.17 -8.13
CA ASN A 20 -15.06 -1.08 -7.44
C ASN A 20 -14.17 -2.22 -7.93
N ALA A 21 -13.93 -3.22 -7.06
CA ALA A 21 -13.09 -4.37 -7.41
C ALA A 21 -13.60 -5.12 -8.66
N ASN A 22 -14.92 -5.30 -8.80
CA ASN A 22 -15.55 -6.00 -9.93
C ASN A 22 -15.48 -5.25 -11.28
N GLU A 23 -15.13 -3.96 -11.27
CA GLU A 23 -14.89 -3.18 -12.50
C GLU A 23 -13.50 -3.46 -13.09
N THR A 24 -12.64 -4.15 -12.34
CA THR A 24 -11.32 -4.63 -12.80
C THR A 24 -11.45 -6.07 -13.32
N SER A 25 -10.95 -6.31 -14.53
CA SER A 25 -10.94 -7.64 -15.15
C SER A 25 -9.66 -8.42 -14.85
N ALA A 26 -8.52 -7.75 -14.82
CA ALA A 26 -7.24 -8.36 -14.48
C ALA A 26 -6.21 -7.32 -14.00
N ILE A 27 -5.38 -7.73 -13.04
CA ILE A 27 -4.18 -6.99 -12.62
C ILE A 27 -2.95 -7.86 -12.89
N ASN A 28 -1.95 -7.28 -13.54
CA ASN A 28 -0.67 -7.92 -13.82
C ASN A 28 0.50 -7.13 -13.22
N GLY A 29 1.64 -7.80 -13.01
CA GLY A 29 2.90 -7.18 -12.54
C GLY A 29 3.06 -7.06 -11.02
N GLN A 30 2.19 -7.69 -10.23
CA GLN A 30 2.33 -7.75 -8.77
C GLN A 30 3.44 -8.74 -8.37
N ASN A 31 4.20 -8.43 -7.32
CA ASN A 31 5.23 -9.31 -6.74
C ASN A 31 4.83 -9.70 -5.32
N LEU A 32 4.00 -10.75 -5.20
CA LEU A 32 3.48 -11.24 -3.91
C LEU A 32 4.04 -12.64 -3.64
N ARG A 33 4.86 -12.79 -2.59
CA ARG A 33 5.57 -14.04 -2.26
C ARG A 33 5.40 -14.52 -0.81
N GLU A 34 4.82 -13.70 0.06
CA GLU A 34 4.72 -13.97 1.50
C GLU A 34 3.38 -14.60 1.92
N SER A 35 2.48 -14.84 0.96
CA SER A 35 1.10 -15.33 1.23
C SER A 35 0.31 -14.45 2.22
N LEU A 36 0.70 -13.18 2.38
CA LEU A 36 0.06 -12.21 3.29
C LEU A 36 -1.20 -11.57 2.69
N VAL A 37 -1.31 -11.57 1.36
CA VAL A 37 -2.36 -10.87 0.61
C VAL A 37 -3.28 -11.90 -0.03
N ILE A 38 -4.56 -11.83 0.31
CA ILE A 38 -5.60 -12.64 -0.34
C ILE A 38 -6.09 -11.85 -1.56
N LYS A 39 -6.09 -12.48 -2.73
CA LYS A 39 -6.55 -11.87 -3.98
C LYS A 39 -7.84 -12.50 -4.48
N ASP A 40 -8.66 -11.67 -5.09
CA ASP A 40 -9.72 -12.14 -5.98
C ASP A 40 -9.14 -12.65 -7.30
N ALA A 41 -9.95 -13.35 -8.09
CA ALA A 41 -9.52 -13.95 -9.36
C ALA A 41 -9.03 -12.92 -10.40
N ASN A 42 -9.51 -11.68 -10.33
CA ASN A 42 -9.08 -10.56 -11.17
C ASN A 42 -7.80 -9.86 -10.65
N GLY A 43 -7.23 -10.30 -9.53
CA GLY A 43 -5.99 -9.79 -8.95
C GLY A 43 -6.15 -8.58 -8.02
N THR A 44 -7.36 -8.06 -7.81
CA THR A 44 -7.60 -7.09 -6.73
C THR A 44 -7.44 -7.77 -5.38
N GLU A 45 -7.09 -7.00 -4.36
CA GLU A 45 -7.13 -7.52 -3.00
C GLU A 45 -8.57 -7.82 -2.59
N ALA A 46 -8.79 -9.02 -2.06
CA ALA A 46 -10.09 -9.50 -1.62
C ALA A 46 -10.56 -8.76 -0.37
N ASN A 47 -11.86 -8.85 -0.08
CA ASN A 47 -12.51 -8.22 1.08
C ASN A 47 -12.44 -6.69 1.11
N GLN A 48 -12.27 -6.05 -0.04
CA GLN A 48 -12.30 -4.60 -0.20
C GLN A 48 -13.63 -4.14 -0.80
N ASN A 49 -14.01 -2.89 -0.51
CA ASN A 49 -15.15 -2.26 -1.18
C ASN A 49 -14.71 -1.63 -2.51
N SER A 50 -13.61 -0.88 -2.49
CA SER A 50 -12.96 -0.32 -3.66
C SER A 50 -11.78 -1.18 -4.11
N ALA A 51 -11.48 -1.18 -5.41
CA ALA A 51 -10.33 -1.88 -5.97
C ALA A 51 -9.04 -1.43 -5.28
N ALA A 52 -8.39 -2.37 -4.58
CA ALA A 52 -7.07 -2.19 -4.01
C ALA A 52 -6.06 -3.09 -4.73
N VAL A 53 -4.88 -2.53 -5.00
CA VAL A 53 -3.80 -3.18 -5.74
C VAL A 53 -2.58 -3.22 -4.84
N ILE A 54 -2.15 -4.42 -4.47
CA ILE A 54 -0.86 -4.61 -3.80
C ILE A 54 0.20 -4.83 -4.87
N ALA A 55 1.18 -3.93 -4.95
CA ALA A 55 2.26 -4.01 -5.93
C ALA A 55 3.31 -5.04 -5.48
N PHE A 56 3.64 -5.03 -4.19
CA PHE A 56 4.49 -6.05 -3.56
C PHE A 56 4.15 -6.22 -2.08
N ASP A 57 4.37 -7.40 -1.54
CA ASP A 57 4.15 -7.70 -0.12
C ASP A 57 5.43 -7.65 0.72
N ASN A 58 6.59 -7.73 0.08
CA ASN A 58 7.89 -7.56 0.72
C ASN A 58 8.86 -6.83 -0.20
N VAL A 59 9.31 -5.65 0.24
CA VAL A 59 10.27 -4.82 -0.49
C VAL A 59 11.59 -5.54 -0.78
N TYR A 60 12.00 -6.49 0.08
CA TYR A 60 13.24 -7.25 -0.10
C TYR A 60 13.16 -8.27 -1.26
N HIS A 61 11.96 -8.63 -1.74
CA HIS A 61 11.76 -9.42 -2.96
C HIS A 61 11.80 -8.60 -4.24
N VAL A 62 11.74 -7.27 -4.12
CA VAL A 62 11.78 -6.33 -5.24
C VAL A 62 13.18 -5.75 -5.37
N ILE A 63 13.75 -5.32 -4.24
CA ILE A 63 15.10 -4.77 -4.17
C ILE A 63 15.91 -5.72 -3.28
N PRO A 64 16.70 -6.64 -3.88
CA PRO A 64 17.52 -7.57 -3.10
C PRO A 64 18.55 -6.77 -2.31
N ALA A 65 18.33 -6.62 -1.01
CA ALA A 65 19.27 -5.91 -0.14
C ALA A 65 20.59 -6.69 -0.08
N SER A 66 21.73 -6.00 -0.16
CA SER A 66 23.08 -6.58 -0.15
C SER A 66 23.52 -7.06 1.25
N GLY A 67 22.62 -7.70 2.00
CA GLY A 67 22.88 -8.22 3.36
C GLY A 67 22.60 -7.25 4.51
N SER A 68 22.05 -6.07 4.22
CA SER A 68 21.63 -5.06 5.21
C SER A 68 20.11 -5.03 5.35
N SER A 69 19.60 -4.85 6.57
CA SER A 69 18.17 -4.59 6.83
C SER A 69 17.70 -3.25 6.26
N PHE A 70 18.62 -2.38 5.84
CA PHE A 70 18.34 -1.08 5.28
C PHE A 70 18.82 -0.96 3.83
N ILE A 71 18.08 -0.21 3.00
CA ILE A 71 18.43 0.03 1.60
C ILE A 71 18.68 1.52 1.41
N ASN A 72 19.90 1.87 0.98
CA ASN A 72 20.33 3.23 0.62
C ASN A 72 20.31 4.29 1.76
N THR A 73 20.14 3.91 3.03
CA THR A 73 20.05 4.86 4.15
C THR A 73 21.30 4.98 5.02
N VAL A 74 22.27 4.06 4.90
CA VAL A 74 23.48 4.04 5.73
C VAL A 74 24.67 4.61 4.97
N PRO A 75 25.24 5.76 5.39
CA PRO A 75 26.43 6.31 4.77
C PRO A 75 27.59 5.29 4.76
N GLY A 76 28.30 5.19 3.64
CA GLY A 76 29.44 4.27 3.48
C GLY A 76 29.07 2.82 3.18
N GLN A 77 27.78 2.46 3.11
CA GLN A 77 27.33 1.15 2.62
C GLN A 77 27.09 1.19 1.10
N SER A 78 27.14 0.01 0.46
CA SER A 78 26.80 -0.15 -0.95
C SER A 78 25.38 0.33 -1.23
N THR A 79 25.18 1.04 -2.34
CA THR A 79 23.84 1.46 -2.78
C THR A 79 23.25 0.46 -3.78
N MET A 80 21.93 0.35 -3.75
CA MET A 80 21.14 -0.40 -4.72
C MET A 80 20.53 0.55 -5.74
N ALA A 81 20.59 0.17 -7.02
CA ALA A 81 19.92 0.90 -8.08
C ALA A 81 18.39 0.90 -7.88
N PRO A 82 17.67 1.97 -8.29
CA PRO A 82 16.22 1.96 -8.29
C PRO A 82 15.67 0.83 -9.15
N VAL A 83 14.60 0.19 -8.67
CA VAL A 83 13.83 -0.80 -9.42
C VAL A 83 12.50 -0.20 -9.81
N THR A 84 12.10 -0.36 -11.09
CA THR A 84 10.78 0.04 -11.57
C THR A 84 9.84 -1.15 -11.51
N LEU A 85 8.72 -0.98 -10.82
CA LEU A 85 7.59 -1.91 -10.87
C LEU A 85 6.49 -1.33 -11.76
N SER A 86 5.94 -2.18 -12.62
CA SER A 86 4.85 -1.81 -13.54
C SER A 86 3.64 -2.69 -13.27
N ASN A 87 2.56 -2.09 -12.77
CA ASN A 87 1.27 -2.76 -12.64
C ASN A 87 0.35 -2.34 -13.79
N THR A 88 -0.20 -3.33 -14.49
CA THR A 88 -1.22 -3.10 -15.53
C THR A 88 -2.58 -3.50 -14.98
N ILE A 89 -3.48 -2.52 -14.89
CA ILE A 89 -4.88 -2.73 -14.47
C ILE A 89 -5.76 -2.68 -15.72
N ASN A 90 -6.39 -3.80 -16.03
CA ASN A 90 -7.38 -3.90 -17.10
C ASN A 90 -8.78 -3.79 -16.52
N PHE A 91 -9.64 -2.99 -17.14
CA PHE A 91 -11.04 -2.85 -16.74
C PHE A 91 -11.94 -3.81 -17.51
N SER A 92 -13.02 -4.26 -16.87
CA SER A 92 -14.04 -5.12 -17.47
C SER A 92 -14.90 -4.36 -18.50
N THR A 93 -15.07 -3.06 -18.29
CA THR A 93 -15.77 -2.12 -19.19
C THR A 93 -14.99 -0.81 -19.25
N PRO A 94 -15.17 0.01 -20.30
CA PRO A 94 -14.58 1.35 -20.33
C PRO A 94 -14.96 2.16 -19.09
N GLN A 95 -13.97 2.68 -18.39
CA GLN A 95 -14.15 3.48 -17.17
C GLN A 95 -13.95 4.96 -17.47
N SER A 96 -14.77 5.80 -16.85
CA SER A 96 -14.55 7.25 -16.92
C SER A 96 -13.35 7.64 -16.06
N LEU A 97 -12.62 8.68 -16.48
CA LEU A 97 -11.49 9.20 -15.71
C LEU A 97 -11.91 9.68 -14.31
N ALA A 98 -13.14 10.17 -14.17
CA ALA A 98 -13.70 10.57 -12.88
C ALA A 98 -13.90 9.37 -11.93
N ASN A 99 -14.18 8.18 -12.45
CA ASN A 99 -14.33 6.97 -11.63
C ASN A 99 -12.98 6.39 -11.20
N VAL A 100 -12.03 6.31 -12.15
CA VAL A 100 -10.65 5.85 -11.85
C VAL A 100 -9.93 6.84 -10.94
N GLY A 101 -10.19 8.13 -11.12
CA GLY A 101 -9.46 9.21 -10.47
C GLY A 101 -8.09 9.47 -11.13
N LEU A 102 -7.46 10.56 -10.69
CA LEU A 102 -6.11 10.90 -11.08
C LEU A 102 -5.13 10.52 -9.96
N PRO A 103 -3.91 10.06 -10.31
CA PRO A 103 -2.87 9.88 -9.32
C PRO A 103 -2.48 11.23 -8.67
N PRO A 104 -1.99 11.21 -7.42
CA PRO A 104 -1.74 10.03 -6.59
C PRO A 104 -3.06 9.41 -6.06
N TYR A 105 -3.15 8.09 -6.18
CA TYR A 105 -4.24 7.29 -5.56
C TYR A 105 -4.04 7.21 -4.04
N ASN A 106 -4.96 6.55 -3.32
CA ASN A 106 -4.80 6.30 -1.89
C ASN A 106 -3.71 5.24 -1.68
N ALA A 107 -2.44 5.68 -1.68
CA ALA A 107 -1.27 4.84 -1.52
C ALA A 107 -0.99 4.58 -0.03
N PHE A 108 -0.52 3.36 0.25
CA PHE A 108 -0.20 2.92 1.59
C PHE A 108 0.93 1.91 1.60
N ILE A 109 1.58 1.80 2.76
CA ILE A 109 2.45 0.68 3.09
C ILE A 109 1.80 -0.14 4.19
N PHE A 110 2.14 -1.42 4.27
CA PHE A 110 1.87 -2.22 5.46
C PHE A 110 3.17 -2.81 5.99
N ALA A 111 3.28 -2.93 7.30
CA ALA A 111 4.56 -3.17 7.98
C ALA A 111 4.56 -4.44 8.83
N ASN A 112 5.75 -4.97 9.05
CA ASN A 112 6.04 -6.08 9.98
C ASN A 112 5.24 -7.35 9.64
N ALA A 113 5.18 -7.70 8.35
CA ALA A 113 4.45 -8.86 7.84
C ALA A 113 2.98 -8.95 8.30
N THR A 114 2.39 -7.83 8.75
CA THR A 114 1.04 -7.78 9.30
C THR A 114 0.16 -7.01 8.34
N ARG A 115 -0.68 -7.71 7.57
CA ARG A 115 -1.45 -7.06 6.50
C ARG A 115 -2.33 -5.91 7.01
N GLY A 116 -3.01 -6.08 8.16
CA GLY A 116 -3.86 -5.03 8.72
C GLY A 116 -3.13 -3.82 9.31
N ARG A 117 -1.79 -3.85 9.44
CA ARG A 117 -1.01 -2.71 9.95
C ARG A 117 -0.65 -1.78 8.81
N GLU A 118 -1.58 -0.91 8.45
CA GLU A 118 -1.44 0.04 7.33
C GLU A 118 -0.92 1.42 7.79
N ILE A 119 -0.16 2.08 6.93
CA ILE A 119 0.23 3.49 7.05
C ILE A 119 -0.08 4.17 5.72
N HIS A 120 -0.91 5.22 5.78
CA HIS A 120 -1.31 6.02 4.62
C HIS A 120 -0.81 7.46 4.77
N LEU A 121 -0.93 8.23 3.69
CA LEU A 121 -0.80 9.69 3.77
C LEU A 121 -1.97 10.29 4.57
N ALA A 122 -1.66 11.29 5.42
CA ALA A 122 -2.63 11.99 6.25
C ALA A 122 -3.92 12.37 5.50
N GLY A 123 -5.07 12.05 6.11
CA GLY A 123 -6.39 12.32 5.56
C GLY A 123 -6.90 11.30 4.53
N ASN A 124 -6.09 10.32 4.12
CA ASN A 124 -6.62 9.22 3.31
C ASN A 124 -7.22 8.13 4.18
N ALA A 125 -8.36 7.59 3.78
CA ALA A 125 -9.04 6.54 4.51
C ALA A 125 -8.21 5.24 4.55
N PRO A 126 -8.28 4.46 5.65
CA PRO A 126 -7.74 3.10 5.68
C PRO A 126 -8.44 2.21 4.66
N THR A 127 -7.79 1.11 4.26
CA THR A 127 -8.52 0.09 3.51
C THR A 127 -9.45 -0.69 4.45
N LYS A 128 -10.37 -1.49 3.88
CA LYS A 128 -11.32 -2.27 4.68
C LYS A 128 -10.65 -3.35 5.55
N VAL A 129 -9.44 -3.80 5.17
CA VAL A 129 -8.70 -4.82 5.92
C VAL A 129 -7.72 -4.23 6.95
N ALA A 130 -7.69 -2.90 7.10
CA ALA A 130 -6.94 -2.26 8.16
C ALA A 130 -7.43 -2.71 9.54
N ASP A 131 -6.50 -2.96 10.46
CA ASP A 131 -6.82 -3.31 11.84
C ASP A 131 -7.23 -2.06 12.62
N ALA A 132 -8.54 -1.92 12.83
CA ALA A 132 -9.10 -0.77 13.55
C ALA A 132 -8.63 -0.66 15.00
N ASN A 133 -8.09 -1.72 15.60
CA ASN A 133 -7.56 -1.68 16.96
C ASN A 133 -6.25 -0.90 17.07
N LEU A 134 -5.61 -0.58 15.95
CA LEU A 134 -4.39 0.24 15.91
C LEU A 134 -4.70 1.74 15.87
N PHE A 135 -5.93 2.14 15.53
CA PHE A 135 -6.33 3.54 15.49
C PHE A 135 -6.52 4.11 16.90
N GLY A 136 -6.16 5.37 17.09
CA GLY A 136 -6.21 6.03 18.39
C GLY A 136 -5.12 5.58 19.37
N THR A 137 -4.12 4.83 18.90
CA THR A 137 -2.99 4.37 19.72
C THR A 137 -1.79 5.31 19.61
N ASP A 138 -0.99 5.39 20.68
CA ASP A 138 0.16 6.29 20.77
C ASP A 138 -0.18 7.75 20.41
N ALA A 139 0.38 8.26 19.32
CA ALA A 139 0.14 9.61 18.82
C ALA A 139 -0.94 9.65 17.73
N ASP A 140 -1.38 8.50 17.20
CA ASP A 140 -2.45 8.46 16.21
C ASP A 140 -3.77 8.90 16.85
N ALA A 141 -4.43 9.86 16.21
CA ALA A 141 -5.74 10.35 16.60
C ALA A 141 -6.78 10.01 15.53
N THR A 142 -6.61 8.87 14.84
CA THR A 142 -7.54 8.48 13.79
C THR A 142 -8.95 8.30 14.35
N ASP A 143 -9.91 8.99 13.74
CA ASP A 143 -11.32 8.91 14.03
C ASP A 143 -12.08 8.59 12.73
N LEU A 144 -12.52 7.34 12.63
CA LEU A 144 -13.24 6.84 11.46
C LEU A 144 -14.61 7.52 11.27
N GLY A 145 -15.24 7.98 12.35
CA GLY A 145 -16.55 8.64 12.29
C GLY A 145 -16.47 10.08 11.80
N ASN A 146 -15.33 10.74 12.04
CA ASN A 146 -15.10 12.15 11.66
C ASN A 146 -14.20 12.31 10.42
N GLU A 147 -13.91 11.22 9.71
CA GLU A 147 -13.01 11.20 8.55
C GLU A 147 -11.61 11.80 8.84
N TYR A 148 -11.14 11.63 10.07
CA TYR A 148 -9.86 12.13 10.52
C TYR A 148 -8.85 10.99 10.53
N TYR A 149 -8.10 10.82 9.45
CA TYR A 149 -7.25 9.63 9.27
C TYR A 149 -5.76 9.93 9.33
N TYR A 150 -4.99 9.04 9.97
CA TYR A 150 -3.52 8.98 9.97
C TYR A 150 -2.89 10.33 10.30
N LYS A 151 -3.34 10.91 11.40
CA LYS A 151 -2.92 12.21 11.91
C LYS A 151 -2.86 12.16 13.42
N THR A 152 -1.93 12.91 13.99
CA THR A 152 -1.92 13.21 15.42
C THR A 152 -3.05 14.14 15.83
N SER A 153 -3.32 14.28 17.12
CA SER A 153 -4.37 15.19 17.62
C SER A 153 -4.16 16.67 17.23
N SER A 154 -2.92 17.06 16.89
CA SER A 154 -2.58 18.39 16.38
C SER A 154 -2.60 18.49 14.85
N GLY A 155 -2.98 17.44 14.14
CA GLY A 155 -3.09 17.42 12.67
C GLY A 155 -1.80 17.13 11.93
N LEU A 156 -0.73 16.74 12.63
CA LEU A 156 0.52 16.32 11.98
C LEU A 156 0.39 14.91 11.40
N PRO A 157 0.99 14.63 10.23
CA PRO A 157 1.10 13.28 9.67
C PRO A 157 1.99 12.37 10.50
#